data_AF-G4Z1E6-F1
#
_entry.id   AF-G4Z1E6-F1
#
_cell.length_a   1.000
_cell.length_b   1.000
_cell.length_c   1.000
_cell.angle_alpha   90.00
_cell.angle_beta   90.00
_cell.angle_gamma   90.00
#
_symmetry.space_group_name_H-M   'P 1'
#
loop_
_entity.id
_entity.type
_entity.pdbx_description
1 polymer ?
#
loop_
_entity_poly.entity_id
_entity_poly.type
_entity_poly.pdbx_seq_one_letter_code
_entity_poly.pdbx_strand_id
1 'polypeptide(L)' 'DPHKVLGVRRSASEAEIKRAYRALALKWHPDKNPGNPQAEQEFMRIGAAYDRLTN' A
#
# COMPACT_ATOMS: atom_id res chain seq x y z
N ASP A 1 10.57 1.04 -6.17
CA ASP A 1 10.80 2.00 -5.08
C ASP A 1 9.59 1.95 -4.15
N PRO A 2 9.74 1.52 -2.89
CA PRO A 2 8.60 1.29 -1.98
C PRO A 2 7.75 2.54 -1.77
N HIS A 3 8.38 3.71 -1.72
CA HIS A 3 7.69 5.00 -1.58
C HIS A 3 6.77 5.30 -2.76
N LYS A 4 7.19 4.97 -3.99
CA LYS A 4 6.35 5.14 -5.18
C LYS A 4 5.14 4.21 -5.18
N VAL A 5 5.28 2.99 -4.65
CA VAL A 5 4.17 2.03 -4.54
C VAL A 5 3.10 2.53 -3.57
N LEU A 6 3.53 3.10 -2.43
CA LEU A 6 2.62 3.72 -1.48
C LEU A 6 2.15 5.13 -1.89
N GLY A 7 2.68 5.69 -2.99
CA GLY A 7 2.39 7.06 -3.42
C GLY A 7 2.89 8.13 -2.45
N VAL A 8 3.89 7.82 -1.63
CA VAL A 8 4.47 8.74 -0.65
C VAL A 8 5.81 9.29 -1.13
N ARG A 9 6.24 10.41 -0.53
CA ARG A 9 7.58 10.95 -0.77
C ARG A 9 8.63 10.07 -0.12
N ARG A 10 9.87 10.13 -0.61
CA ARG A 10 11.01 9.42 0.01
C ARG A 10 11.38 9.94 1.41
N SER A 11 10.91 11.15 1.74
CA SER A 11 11.04 11.79 3.05
C SER A 11 9.81 11.59 3.93
N ALA A 12 8.89 10.69 3.54
CA ALA A 12 7.66 10.48 4.28
C ALA A 12 7.96 9.82 5.62
N SER A 13 7.33 10.34 6.68
CA SER A 13 7.45 9.74 8.01
C SER A 13 6.70 8.40 8.09
N GLU A 14 7.05 7.54 9.04
CA GLU A 14 6.31 6.28 9.30
C GLU A 14 4.80 6.49 9.45
N ALA A 15 4.39 7.61 10.06
CA ALA A 15 2.98 7.98 10.19
C ALA A 15 2.30 8.19 8.82
N GLU A 16 2.99 8.84 7.88
CA GLU A 16 2.49 9.05 6.51
C GLU A 16 2.46 7.73 5.73
N ILE A 17 3.49 6.90 5.90
CA ILE A 17 3.59 5.55 5.31
C ILE A 17 2.42 4.67 5.80
N LYS A 18 2.15 4.63 7.11
CA LYS A 18 0.98 3.94 7.68
C LYS A 18 -0.34 4.48 7.14
N ARG A 19 -0.48 5.81 7.03
CA ARG A 19 -1.73 6.43 6.55
C ARG A 19 -1.98 6.10 5.08
N ALA A 20 -0.93 6.16 4.25
CA ALA A 20 -1.00 5.81 2.84
C ALA A 20 -1.30 4.31 2.64
N TYR A 21 -0.64 3.43 3.40
CA TYR A 21 -0.92 2.00 3.41
C TYR A 21 -2.39 1.72 3.72
N ARG A 22 -2.94 2.29 4.81
CA ARG A 22 -4.36 2.09 5.16
C ARG A 22 -5.32 2.57 4.06
N ALA A 23 -5.05 3.73 3.47
CA ALA A 23 -5.88 4.29 2.40
C ALA A 23 -5.87 3.39 1.15
N LEU A 24 -4.70 2.90 0.76
CA LEU A 24 -4.53 2.01 -0.39
C LEU A 24 -5.07 0.60 -0.11
N ALA A 25 -4.87 0.07 1.09
CA ALA A 25 -5.42 -1.21 1.53
C ALA A 25 -6.95 -1.21 1.50
N LEU A 26 -7.60 -0.11 1.93
CA LEU A 26 -9.04 0.05 1.80
C LEU A 26 -9.48 0.18 0.33
N LYS A 27 -8.72 0.92 -0.49
CA LYS A 27 -9.02 1.08 -1.92
C LYS A 27 -8.97 -0.23 -2.68
N TRP A 28 -7.97 -1.07 -2.41
CA TRP A 28 -7.72 -2.34 -3.08
C TRP A 28 -8.21 -3.56 -2.27
N HIS A 29 -8.99 -3.34 -1.20
CA HIS A 29 -9.45 -4.43 -0.34
C HIS A 29 -10.26 -5.46 -1.14
N PRO A 30 -10.08 -6.77 -0.91
CA PRO A 30 -10.83 -7.82 -1.61
C PRO A 30 -12.34 -7.68 -1.43
N ASP A 31 -12.82 -7.31 -0.23
CA ASP A 31 -14.27 -7.04 -0.02
C ASP A 31 -14.84 -5.95 -0.93
N LYS A 32 -14.06 -4.91 -1.23
CA LYS A 32 -14.50 -3.82 -2.12
C LYS A 32 -14.21 -4.11 -3.59
N ASN A 33 -13.34 -5.08 -3.87
CA ASN A 33 -12.92 -5.47 -5.21
C ASN A 33 -13.02 -7.00 -5.39
N PRO A 34 -14.21 -7.59 -5.19
CA PRO A 34 -14.36 -9.03 -5.26
C PRO A 34 -14.03 -9.53 -6.67
N GLY A 35 -13.15 -10.53 -6.75
CA GLY A 35 -12.74 -11.14 -8.02
C GLY A 35 -11.86 -10.26 -8.91
N ASN A 36 -11.28 -9.17 -8.40
CA ASN A 36 -10.35 -8.34 -9.17
C ASN A 36 -8.89 -8.78 -8.92
N PRO A 37 -8.25 -9.50 -9.86
CA PRO A 37 -6.87 -9.95 -9.70
C PRO A 37 -5.86 -8.79 -9.66
N GLN A 38 -6.19 -7.62 -10.23
CA GLN A 38 -5.34 -6.44 -10.11
C GLN A 38 -5.37 -5.88 -8.69
N ALA A 39 -6.52 -5.90 -8.02
CA ALA A 39 -6.63 -5.45 -6.64
C ALA A 39 -5.77 -6.31 -5.71
N GLU A 40 -5.76 -7.63 -5.91
CA GLU A 40 -4.92 -8.56 -5.18
C GLU A 40 -3.42 -8.30 -5.41
N GLN A 41 -3.00 -8.13 -6.68
CA GLN A 41 -1.61 -7.80 -7.00
C GLN A 41 -1.17 -6.46 -6.39
N GLU A 42 -2.01 -5.43 -6.47
CA GLU A 42 -1.72 -4.13 -5.88
C GLU A 42 -1.67 -4.23 -4.37
N PHE A 43 -2.59 -4.93 -3.72
CA PHE A 43 -2.61 -5.15 -2.28
C PHE A 43 -1.32 -5.84 -1.79
N MET A 44 -0.86 -6.89 -2.50
CA MET A 44 0.42 -7.53 -2.22
C MET A 44 1.61 -6.57 -2.36
N ARG A 45 1.65 -5.77 -3.44
CA ARG A 45 2.71 -4.77 -3.65
C ARG A 45 2.74 -3.71 -2.55
N ILE A 46 1.57 -3.22 -2.15
CA ILE A 46 1.38 -2.23 -1.09
C ILE A 46 1.87 -2.79 0.25
N GLY A 47 1.53 -4.04 0.57
CA GLY A 47 2.01 -4.74 1.77
C GLY A 47 3.53 -4.90 1.79
N ALA A 48 4.12 -5.40 0.70
CA ALA A 48 5.57 -5.56 0.59
C ALA A 48 6.33 -4.22 0.65
N ALA A 49 5.77 -3.16 0.07
CA ALA A 49 6.34 -1.83 0.15
C ALA A 49 6.28 -1.24 1.56
N TYR A 50 5.16 -1.43 2.26
CA TYR A 50 5.00 -1.01 3.64
C TYR A 50 5.98 -1.73 4.56
N ASP A 51 6.05 -3.06 4.49
CA ASP A 51 6.97 -3.87 5.31
C ASP A 51 8.43 -3.42 5.16
N ARG A 52 8.87 -3.17 3.93
CA ARG A 52 10.22 -2.68 3.62
C ARG A 52 10.51 -1.26 4.09
N LEU A 53 9.50 -0.46 4.39
CA LEU A 53 9.66 0.92 4.87
C LEU A 53 9.52 1.04 6.38
N THR A 54 8.93 0.05 7.04
CA THR A 54 8.72 0.03 8.49
C THR A 54 9.67 -0.89 9.26
N ASN A 55 10.53 -1.62 8.54
CA ASN A 55 11.54 -2.53 9.08
C ASN A 55 12.94 -2.07 8.66
#